data_AF-A0A6B9FQ04-F1
#
_entry.id   AF-A0A6B9FQ04-F1
#
_cell.length_a   1.000
_cell.length_b   1.000
_cell.length_c   1.000
_cell.angle_alpha   90.00
_cell.angle_beta   90.00
_cell.angle_gamma   90.00
#
_symmetry.space_group_name_H-M   'P 1'
#
loop_
_entity.id
_entity.type
_entity.pdbx_description
1 polymer ?
#
loop_
_entity_poly.entity_id
_entity_poly.type
_entity_poly.pdbx_seq_one_letter_code
_entity_poly.pdbx_strand_id
1 'polypeptide(L)'
;MPRRVYYRICDRPDGRFDAVVTIEPDTVVRRDGFASLGEVEEWIEGLRVLMAALGAPVAQADASSSTAPVEAAADRSRAPGQLRTAK
;
A
#
# COMPACT_ATOMS: atom_id res chain seq x y z
N MET A 1 -19.67 -7.14 -15.29
CA MET A 1 -18.25 -7.01 -15.68
C MET A 1 -17.40 -7.66 -14.59
N PRO A 2 -16.30 -8.37 -14.93
CA PRO A 2 -15.38 -8.89 -13.92
C PRO A 2 -14.80 -7.73 -13.11
N ARG A 3 -14.87 -7.81 -11.78
CA ARG A 3 -14.27 -6.80 -10.90
C ARG A 3 -12.77 -7.00 -10.87
N ARG A 4 -12.01 -5.92 -10.98
CA ARG A 4 -10.55 -5.97 -10.84
C ARG A 4 -10.20 -5.92 -9.36
N VAL A 5 -9.28 -6.78 -8.96
CA VAL A 5 -8.85 -6.90 -7.57
C VAL A 5 -7.35 -6.69 -7.51
N TYR A 6 -6.93 -5.76 -6.67
CA TYR A 6 -5.55 -5.39 -6.47
C TYR A 6 -5.17 -5.52 -5.01
N TYR A 7 -3.93 -5.88 -4.72
CA TYR A 7 -3.40 -5.83 -3.36
C TYR A 7 -2.12 -5.00 -3.27
N ARG A 8 -1.87 -4.43 -2.10
CA ARG A 8 -0.61 -3.78 -1.74
C ARG A 8 -0.21 -4.21 -0.33
N ILE A 9 1.06 -4.50 -0.15
CA ILE A 9 1.67 -4.70 1.16
C ILE A 9 2.28 -3.37 1.61
N CYS A 10 2.02 -2.98 2.86
CA CYS A 10 2.55 -1.78 3.47
C CYS A 10 3.39 -2.16 4.69
N ASP A 11 4.65 -1.74 4.71
CA ASP A 11 5.50 -1.83 5.90
C ASP A 11 5.06 -0.78 6.93
N ARG A 12 5.03 -1.18 8.20
CA ARG A 12 4.69 -0.31 9.32
C ARG A 12 5.95 -0.01 10.15
N PRO A 13 6.10 1.19 10.73
CA PRO A 13 7.28 1.55 11.54
C PRO A 13 7.49 0.69 12.80
N ASP A 14 6.50 -0.08 13.24
CA ASP A 14 6.61 -1.05 14.33
C ASP A 14 7.19 -2.40 13.89
N GLY A 15 7.60 -2.53 12.62
CA GLY A 15 8.14 -3.76 12.04
C GLY A 15 7.06 -4.77 11.60
N ARG A 16 5.78 -4.40 11.66
CA ARG A 16 4.66 -5.20 11.16
C ARG A 16 4.31 -4.84 9.72
N PHE A 17 3.44 -5.65 9.15
CA PHE A 17 2.95 -5.47 7.79
C PHE A 17 1.42 -5.35 7.78
N ASP A 18 0.92 -4.55 6.86
CA ASP A 18 -0.50 -4.44 6.55
C ASP A 18 -0.74 -4.83 5.09
N ALA A 19 -1.89 -5.44 4.81
CA ALA A 19 -2.33 -5.73 3.45
C ALA A 19 -3.58 -4.91 3.11
N VAL A 20 -3.51 -4.15 2.03
CA VAL A 20 -4.64 -3.36 1.49
C VAL A 20 -5.10 -4.03 0.20
N VAL A 21 -6.38 -4.36 0.12
CA VAL A 21 -7.02 -4.97 -1.04
C VAL A 21 -8.05 -4.00 -1.61
N THR A 22 -7.91 -3.65 -2.88
CA THR A 22 -8.85 -2.80 -3.61
C THR A 22 -9.62 -3.67 -4.59
N ILE A 23 -10.94 -3.69 -4.46
CA ILE A 23 -11.87 -4.30 -5.41
C ILE A 23 -12.57 -3.14 -6.12
N GLU A 24 -12.26 -2.95 -7.40
CA GLU A 24 -12.86 -1.89 -8.19
C GLU A 24 -14.39 -2.07 -8.31
N PRO A 25 -15.15 -0.95 -8.29
CA PRO A 25 -14.66 0.44 -8.33
C PRO A 25 -14.38 1.09 -6.97
N ASP A 26 -14.91 0.57 -5.86
CA ASP A 26 -15.13 1.37 -4.65
C ASP A 26 -14.87 0.64 -3.33
N THR A 27 -14.53 -0.65 -3.37
CA THR A 27 -14.36 -1.45 -2.16
C THR A 27 -12.88 -1.54 -1.79
N VAL A 28 -12.53 -1.06 -0.60
CA VAL A 28 -11.18 -1.21 -0.04
C VAL A 28 -11.27 -1.98 1.28
N VAL A 29 -10.53 -3.08 1.37
CA VAL A 29 -10.42 -3.91 2.57
C VAL A 29 -8.99 -3.82 3.07
N ARG A 30 -8.82 -3.51 4.35
CA ARG A 30 -7.51 -3.51 5.00
C ARG A 30 -7.45 -4.61 6.05
N ARG A 31 -6.36 -5.37 6.03
CA ARG A 31 -6.01 -6.31 7.09
C ARG A 31 -4.68 -5.89 7.68
N ASP A 32 -4.72 -5.60 8.97
CA ASP A 32 -3.62 -4.96 9.69
C ASP A 32 -2.87 -5.97 10.57
N GLY A 33 -1.58 -5.69 10.82
CA GLY A 33 -0.84 -6.25 11.96
C GLY A 33 -0.23 -7.63 11.78
N PHE A 34 0.11 -8.02 10.55
CA PHE A 34 0.89 -9.22 10.29
C PHE A 34 2.30 -9.09 10.86
N ALA A 35 2.82 -10.15 11.47
CA ALA A 35 4.11 -10.15 12.15
C ALA A 35 5.29 -10.33 11.18
N SER A 36 5.05 -10.83 9.98
CA SER A 36 6.11 -11.05 8.97
C SER A 36 5.59 -10.93 7.55
N LEU A 37 6.51 -10.70 6.60
CA LEU A 37 6.19 -10.69 5.17
C LEU A 37 5.62 -12.03 4.70
N GLY A 38 6.18 -13.16 5.17
CA GLY A 38 5.70 -14.49 4.80
C GLY A 38 4.25 -14.76 5.24
N GLU A 39 3.85 -14.24 6.41
CA GLU A 39 2.46 -14.34 6.89
C GLU A 39 1.49 -13.55 5.99
N VAL A 40 1.91 -12.37 5.52
CA VAL A 40 1.14 -11.58 4.55
C VAL A 40 1.03 -12.31 3.21
N GLU A 41 2.13 -12.86 2.71
CA GLU A 41 2.18 -13.56 1.43
C GLU A 41 1.30 -14.81 1.44
N GLU A 42 1.32 -15.60 2.51
CA GLU A 42 0.43 -16.76 2.69
C GLU A 42 -1.04 -16.34 2.67
N TRP A 43 -1.38 -15.26 3.38
CA TRP A 43 -2.73 -14.72 3.38
C TRP A 43 -3.17 -14.24 1.98
N ILE A 44 -2.28 -13.55 1.25
CA ILE A 44 -2.54 -13.11 -0.14
C ILE A 44 -2.75 -14.29 -1.06
N GLU A 45 -1.98 -15.37 -0.90
CA GLU A 45 -2.14 -16.56 -1.73
C GLU A 45 -3.49 -17.24 -1.49
N GLY A 46 -3.92 -17.34 -0.23
CA GLY A 46 -5.28 -17.78 0.09
C GLY A 46 -6.36 -16.91 -0.56
N LEU A 47 -6.17 -15.59 -0.55
CA LEU A 47 -7.07 -14.65 -1.23
C LEU A 47 -7.09 -14.86 -2.75
N ARG A 48 -5.92 -15.06 -3.38
CA ARG A 48 -5.82 -15.33 -4.83
C ARG A 48 -6.59 -16.58 -5.22
N VAL A 49 -6.43 -17.67 -4.47
CA VAL A 49 -7.15 -18.93 -4.71
C VAL A 49 -8.66 -18.71 -4.63
N LEU A 50 -9.14 -18.05 -3.57
CA LEU A 50 -10.56 -17.78 -3.38
C LEU A 50 -11.15 -16.92 -4.50
N MET A 51 -10.47 -15.84 -4.87
CA MET A 51 -10.98 -14.89 -5.86
C MET A 51 -10.84 -15.40 -7.29
N ALA A 52 -9.83 -16.22 -7.59
CA ALA A 52 -9.71 -16.91 -8.87
C ALA A 52 -10.89 -17.88 -9.11
N ALA A 53 -11.34 -18.59 -8.07
CA ALA A 53 -12.53 -19.44 -8.16
C ALA A 53 -13.82 -18.64 -8.47
N LEU A 54 -13.84 -17.35 -8.16
CA LEU A 54 -14.93 -16.42 -8.46
C LEU A 54 -14.76 -15.67 -9.80
N GLY A 55 -13.70 -15.98 -10.57
CA GLY A 55 -13.41 -15.31 -11.84
C GLY A 55 -12.86 -13.87 -11.69
N ALA A 56 -12.34 -13.53 -10.52
CA ALA A 56 -11.81 -12.20 -10.20
C ALA A 56 -10.34 -12.31 -9.72
N PRO A 57 -9.38 -12.65 -10.60
CA PRO A 57 -7.99 -12.83 -10.19
C PRO A 57 -7.41 -11.57 -9.55
N VAL A 58 -6.55 -11.77 -8.52
CA VAL A 58 -5.97 -10.69 -7.70
C VAL A 58 -4.56 -10.38 -8.19
N ALA A 59 -4.32 -9.13 -8.59
CA ALA A 59 -3.02 -8.65 -9.04
C ALA A 59 -2.34 -7.79 -7.97
N GLN A 60 -1.01 -7.70 -7.99
CA GLN A 60 -0.32 -6.71 -7.17
C GLN A 60 -0.56 -5.31 -7.75
N ALA A 61 -0.84 -4.34 -6.89
CA ALA A 61 -0.85 -2.94 -7.28
C ALA A 61 0.58 -2.52 -7.63
N ASP A 62 0.78 -2.02 -8.84
CA ASP A 62 2.05 -1.45 -9.26
C ASP A 62 2.37 -0.23 -8.38
N ALA A 63 3.63 -0.06 -7.99
CA ALA A 63 4.03 1.06 -7.13
C ALA A 63 3.72 2.44 -7.76
N SER A 64 3.52 2.48 -9.08
CA SER A 64 3.14 3.67 -9.85
C SER A 64 1.64 4.00 -9.84
N SER A 65 0.76 3.11 -9.35
CA SER A 65 -0.69 3.37 -9.30
C SER A 65 -1.17 3.84 -7.92
N SER A 66 -0.31 4.53 -7.18
CA SER A 66 -0.69 5.23 -5.94
C SER A 66 -1.61 6.43 -6.25
N THR A 67 -2.86 6.19 -6.63
CA THR A 67 -3.93 7.14 -6.35
C THR A 67 -4.29 6.98 -4.87
N ALA A 68 -3.46 7.58 -4.02
CA ALA A 68 -3.83 7.87 -2.65
C ALA A 68 -4.65 9.17 -2.66
N PRO A 69 -5.83 9.24 -2.01
CA PRO A 69 -6.31 10.53 -1.53
C PRO A 69 -5.28 11.06 -0.53
N VAL A 70 -4.85 12.30 -0.78
CA VAL A 70 -3.90 13.12 -0.02
C VAL A 70 -4.28 13.27 1.46
N GLU A 71 -3.25 13.40 2.32
CA GLU A 71 -3.09 14.25 3.52
C GLU A 71 -2.19 13.51 4.56
N ALA A 72 -1.08 14.01 5.10
CA ALA A 72 -0.48 15.34 5.13
C ALA A 72 1.02 15.28 5.54
N ALA A 73 1.73 16.37 5.23
CA ALA A 73 2.96 16.87 5.87
C ALA A 73 4.32 16.22 5.53
N ALA A 74 4.78 16.44 4.29
CA ALA A 74 6.19 16.70 4.04
C ALA A 74 6.48 18.20 4.27
N ASP A 75 6.87 18.59 5.48
CA ASP A 75 7.53 19.88 5.75
C ASP A 75 8.77 19.63 6.63
N ARG A 76 9.89 19.27 6.01
CA ARG A 76 11.24 19.34 6.63
C ARG A 76 12.35 19.70 5.66
N SER A 77 12.04 20.45 4.59
CA SER A 77 13.06 20.95 3.67
C SER A 77 12.98 22.47 3.57
N ARG A 78 13.39 23.16 4.64
CA ARG A 78 13.82 24.55 4.55
C ARG A 78 15.26 24.64 5.03
N ALA A 79 16.18 24.49 4.07
CA ALA A 79 17.60 24.76 4.25
C ALA A 79 17.78 26.19 4.80
N PRO A 80 18.52 26.41 5.90
CA PRO A 80 18.90 27.75 6.30
C PRO A 80 20.01 28.25 5.38
N GLY A 81 19.79 29.47 4.88
CA GLY A 81 20.57 30.10 3.82
C GLY A 81 22.01 30.43 4.22
N GLN A 82 22.81 30.55 3.18
CA GLN A 82 24.20 31.02 3.21
C GLN A 82 24.27 32.40 3.88
N LEU A 83 24.98 32.51 5.01
CA LEU A 83 25.45 33.79 5.52
C LEU A 83 26.69 34.20 4.72
N ARG A 84 26.49 35.14 3.80
CA ARG A 84 27.57 36.02 3.33
C ARG A 84 27.77 37.10 4.39
N THR A 85 28.92 37.11 5.05
CA THR A 85 29.39 38.28 5.79
C THR A 85 30.70 38.75 5.18
N ALA A 86 30.62 39.90 4.51
CA ALA A 86 31.75 40.74 4.18
C ALA A 86 31.91 41.78 5.29
N LYS A 87 33.13 41.94 5.82
CA LYS A 87 33.70 43.23 6.20
C LYS A 87 35.22 43.09 6.31
#